data_AF-A0A2N3BGT5-F1
#
_entry.id   AF-A0A2N3BGT5-F1
#
_cell.length_a   1.000
_cell.length_b   1.000
_cell.length_c   1.000
_cell.angle_alpha   90.00
_cell.angle_beta   90.00
_cell.angle_gamma   90.00
#
_symmetry.space_group_name_H-M   'P 1'
#
loop_
_entity.id
_entity.type
_entity.pdbx_description
1 polymer ?
#
loop_
_entity_poly.entity_id
_entity_poly.type
_entity_poly.pdbx_seq_one_letter_code
_entity_poly.pdbx_strand_id
1 'polypeptide(L)'
;MTTPPTPRKRPEPVQVIKSRRDGALRALVSGVPYIQFLGIRFDRRGNELTAELPFDEKLIGNPLMPALHGGVTAAFLEVTAIIELSWSLLWEDMEAGRIDPASLDPMHLPRLPKTIDFTVDYLRSGLPRDAYARARVNRSGRRYASVHVEAWQDNRSRLLAQGTGHFLMPTPGPATERDD
;
A
#
# COMPACT_ATOMS: atom_id res chain seq x y z
N MET A 1 2.39 50.26 -9.99
CA MET A 1 1.41 49.22 -10.35
C MET A 1 1.68 48.00 -9.48
N THR A 2 0.85 47.77 -8.47
CA THR A 2 1.00 46.70 -7.48
C THR A 2 0.03 45.57 -7.87
N THR A 3 0.55 44.40 -8.23
CA THR A 3 -0.26 43.24 -8.60
C THR A 3 -1.08 42.77 -7.38
N PRO A 4 -2.40 42.55 -7.50
CA PRO A 4 -3.21 42.07 -6.38
C PRO A 4 -2.81 40.63 -5.99
N PRO A 5 -2.89 40.27 -4.70
CA PRO A 5 -2.57 38.92 -4.25
C PRO A 5 -3.57 37.91 -4.83
N THR A 6 -3.05 36.82 -5.42
CA THR A 6 -3.85 35.71 -5.95
C THR A 6 -4.77 35.17 -4.86
N PRO A 7 -6.10 35.07 -5.08
CA PRO A 7 -7.02 34.58 -4.06
C PRO A 7 -6.67 33.14 -3.70
N ARG A 8 -6.44 32.88 -2.41
CA ARG A 8 -6.22 31.52 -1.89
C ARG A 8 -7.46 30.67 -2.21
N LYS A 9 -7.27 29.63 -3.02
CA LYS A 9 -8.31 28.67 -3.40
C LYS A 9 -8.95 28.12 -2.13
N ARG A 10 -10.29 28.20 -2.02
CA ARG A 10 -11.03 27.76 -0.84
C ARG A 10 -10.72 26.28 -0.57
N PRO A 11 -10.43 25.87 0.68
CA PRO A 11 -10.17 24.46 0.98
C PRO A 11 -11.35 23.62 0.53
N GLU A 12 -11.09 22.54 -0.22
CA GLU A 12 -12.14 21.63 -0.66
C GLU A 12 -12.81 20.95 0.56
N PRO A 13 -14.10 20.60 0.47
CA PRO A 13 -14.78 19.88 1.55
C PRO A 13 -14.07 18.55 1.87
N VAL A 14 -13.84 18.27 3.16
CA VAL A 14 -13.14 17.06 3.65
C VAL A 14 -13.71 15.75 3.08
N GLN A 15 -15.02 15.71 2.82
CA GLN A 15 -15.69 14.54 2.23
C GLN A 15 -15.23 14.26 0.79
N VAL A 16 -14.98 15.30 0.00
CA VAL A 16 -14.47 15.18 -1.38
C VAL A 16 -13.04 14.66 -1.36
N ILE A 17 -12.21 15.15 -0.44
CA ILE A 17 -10.83 14.68 -0.25
C ILE A 17 -10.81 13.21 0.17
N LYS A 18 -11.68 12.80 1.12
CA LYS A 18 -11.80 11.39 1.55
C LYS A 18 -12.21 10.49 0.39
N SER A 19 -13.25 10.86 -0.36
CA SER A 19 -13.76 10.06 -1.47
C SER A 19 -12.71 9.88 -2.59
N ARG A 20 -11.94 10.93 -2.91
CA ARG A 20 -10.84 10.86 -3.88
C ARG A 20 -9.73 9.92 -3.41
N ARG A 21 -9.34 10.00 -2.13
CA ARG A 21 -8.32 9.11 -1.55
C ARG A 21 -8.76 7.65 -1.62
N ASP A 22 -10.02 7.35 -1.28
CA ASP A 22 -10.51 5.97 -1.33
C ASP A 22 -10.60 5.44 -2.76
N GLY A 23 -10.89 6.31 -3.74
CA GLY A 23 -10.85 5.97 -5.16
C GLY A 23 -9.44 5.60 -5.64
N ALA A 24 -8.46 6.45 -5.32
CA ALA A 24 -7.06 6.22 -5.68
C ALA A 24 -6.49 4.94 -5.07
N LEU A 25 -6.79 4.67 -3.79
CA LEU A 25 -6.36 3.43 -3.12
C LEU A 25 -7.00 2.19 -3.77
N ARG A 26 -8.31 2.25 -4.10
CA ARG A 26 -8.98 1.16 -4.81
C ARG A 26 -8.36 0.89 -6.17
N ALA A 27 -8.04 1.94 -6.93
CA ALA A 27 -7.37 1.78 -8.22
C ALA A 27 -6.01 1.08 -8.04
N LEU A 28 -5.18 1.56 -7.10
CA LEU A 28 -3.88 1.00 -6.79
C LEU A 28 -3.95 -0.49 -6.45
N VAL A 29 -4.87 -0.87 -5.55
CA VAL A 29 -5.04 -2.26 -5.10
C VAL A 29 -5.60 -3.15 -6.20
N SER A 30 -6.56 -2.65 -7.00
CA SER A 30 -7.20 -3.42 -8.08
C SER A 30 -6.26 -3.67 -9.26
N GLY A 31 -5.20 -2.87 -9.41
CA GLY A 31 -4.17 -3.06 -10.43
C GLY A 31 -3.24 -4.26 -10.18
N VAL A 32 -3.33 -4.93 -9.02
CA VAL A 32 -2.48 -6.07 -8.67
C VAL A 32 -3.32 -7.36 -8.59
N PRO A 33 -3.31 -8.23 -9.63
CA PRO A 33 -4.14 -9.44 -9.66
C PRO A 33 -3.92 -10.38 -8.47
N TYR A 34 -2.69 -10.42 -7.95
CA TYR A 34 -2.35 -11.29 -6.83
C TYR A 34 -3.03 -10.87 -5.51
N ILE A 35 -3.29 -9.56 -5.32
CA ILE A 35 -4.08 -9.06 -4.19
C ILE A 35 -5.51 -9.61 -4.27
N GLN A 36 -6.11 -9.57 -5.46
CA GLN A 36 -7.47 -10.08 -5.69
C GLN A 36 -7.55 -11.59 -5.44
N PHE A 37 -6.55 -12.34 -5.92
CA PHE A 37 -6.47 -13.78 -5.70
C PHE A 37 -6.44 -14.15 -4.21
N LEU A 38 -5.61 -13.46 -3.42
CA LEU A 38 -5.52 -13.67 -1.97
C LEU A 38 -6.71 -13.06 -1.20
N GLY A 39 -7.50 -12.19 -1.83
CA GLY A 39 -8.60 -11.49 -1.18
C GLY A 39 -8.17 -10.37 -0.23
N ILE A 40 -6.94 -9.86 -0.36
CA ILE A 40 -6.41 -8.83 0.54
C ILE A 40 -7.19 -7.53 0.38
N ARG A 41 -7.57 -6.92 1.49
CA ARG A 41 -8.28 -5.63 1.56
C ARG A 41 -7.44 -4.62 2.32
N PHE A 42 -7.69 -3.33 2.09
CA PHE A 42 -7.02 -2.25 2.80
C PHE A 42 -8.06 -1.31 3.41
N ASP A 43 -8.04 -1.15 4.73
CA ASP A 43 -8.77 -0.08 5.43
C ASP A 43 -7.85 1.11 5.66
N ARG A 44 -8.35 2.31 5.38
CA ARG A 44 -7.61 3.56 5.52
C ARG A 44 -8.15 4.37 6.69
N ARG A 45 -7.29 4.67 7.65
CA ARG A 45 -7.60 5.53 8.80
C ARG A 45 -6.65 6.72 8.81
N GLY A 46 -7.12 7.83 8.24
CA GLY A 46 -6.27 9.01 8.04
C GLY A 46 -5.18 8.72 7.01
N ASN A 47 -3.93 8.68 7.49
CA ASN A 47 -2.75 8.35 6.69
C ASN A 47 -2.25 6.91 6.91
N GLU A 48 -2.86 6.17 7.83
CA GLU A 48 -2.48 4.77 8.08
C GLU A 48 -3.31 3.84 7.18
N LEU A 49 -2.65 2.85 6.57
CA LEU A 49 -3.31 1.71 5.96
C LEU A 49 -3.20 0.49 6.87
N THR A 50 -4.30 -0.24 7.02
CA THR A 50 -4.31 -1.58 7.61
C THR A 50 -4.74 -2.56 6.54
N ALA A 51 -3.85 -3.48 6.19
CA ALA A 51 -4.19 -4.58 5.30
C ALA A 51 -4.93 -5.67 6.11
N GLU A 52 -5.92 -6.29 5.50
CA GLU A 52 -6.68 -7.44 6.00
C GLU A 52 -6.50 -8.58 5.00
N LEU A 53 -6.08 -9.74 5.49
CA LEU A 53 -6.12 -11.00 4.80
C LEU A 53 -7.26 -11.83 5.41
N PRO A 54 -8.42 -11.88 4.75
CA PRO A 54 -9.54 -12.70 5.23
C PRO A 54 -9.15 -14.17 5.27
N PHE A 55 -9.68 -14.90 6.25
CA PHE A 55 -9.57 -16.35 6.24
C PHE A 55 -10.23 -16.96 5.00
N ASP A 56 -9.52 -17.89 4.37
CA ASP A 56 -10.00 -18.69 3.26
C ASP A 56 -9.26 -20.04 3.34
N GLU A 57 -9.99 -21.15 3.19
CA GLU A 57 -9.42 -22.50 3.30
C GLU A 57 -8.27 -22.74 2.33
N LYS A 58 -8.28 -22.09 1.16
CA LYS A 58 -7.22 -22.20 0.16
C LYS A 58 -5.87 -21.65 0.65
N LEU A 59 -5.87 -20.87 1.73
CA LEU A 59 -4.68 -20.24 2.30
C LEU A 59 -3.99 -21.13 3.36
N ILE A 60 -4.60 -22.26 3.70
CA ILE A 60 -4.09 -23.18 4.71
C ILE A 60 -3.01 -24.09 4.13
N GLY A 61 -1.84 -24.10 4.77
CA GLY A 61 -0.69 -24.92 4.35
C GLY A 61 -0.72 -26.35 4.85
N ASN A 62 -1.28 -26.59 6.04
CA ASN A 62 -1.36 -27.92 6.66
C ASN A 62 -2.83 -28.29 6.96
N PRO A 63 -3.43 -29.25 6.23
CA PRO A 63 -4.81 -29.68 6.45
C PRO A 63 -5.07 -30.32 7.83
N LEU A 64 -4.03 -30.88 8.46
CA LEU A 64 -4.13 -31.56 9.77
C LEU A 64 -3.96 -30.59 10.95
N MET A 65 -3.22 -29.50 10.75
CA MET A 65 -3.07 -28.39 11.69
C MET A 65 -3.36 -27.10 10.94
N PRO A 66 -4.62 -26.63 10.89
CA PRO A 66 -5.02 -25.56 9.99
C PRO A 66 -4.31 -24.27 10.35
N ALA A 67 -3.21 -24.00 9.65
CA ALA A 67 -2.38 -22.83 9.79
C ALA A 67 -2.16 -22.19 8.42
N LEU A 68 -2.15 -20.85 8.41
CA LEU A 68 -1.81 -20.06 7.23
C LEU A 68 -0.47 -20.55 6.66
N HIS A 69 -0.46 -20.77 5.35
CA HIS A 69 0.75 -21.16 4.65
C HIS A 69 1.82 -20.07 4.77
N GLY A 70 3.08 -20.46 4.99
CA GLY A 70 4.19 -19.52 5.14
C GLY A 70 4.32 -18.58 3.95
N GLY A 71 4.23 -19.11 2.72
CA GLY A 71 4.25 -18.31 1.50
C GLY A 71 3.11 -17.30 1.38
N VAL A 72 1.91 -17.61 1.88
CA VAL A 72 0.78 -16.67 1.93
C VAL A 72 1.09 -15.54 2.91
N THR A 73 1.67 -15.87 4.06
CA THR A 73 2.07 -14.86 5.06
C THR A 73 3.15 -13.94 4.52
N ALA A 74 4.18 -14.47 3.86
CA ALA A 74 5.23 -13.68 3.22
C ALA A 74 4.67 -12.75 2.14
N ALA A 75 3.83 -13.30 1.25
CA ALA A 75 3.14 -12.54 0.22
C ALA A 75 2.28 -11.41 0.80
N PHE A 76 1.54 -11.69 1.87
CA PHE A 76 0.69 -10.69 2.54
C PHE A 76 1.52 -9.53 3.11
N LEU A 77 2.65 -9.83 3.75
CA LEU A 77 3.57 -8.81 4.26
C LEU A 77 4.17 -7.97 3.13
N GLU A 78 4.64 -8.61 2.05
CA GLU A 78 5.23 -7.93 0.90
C GLU A 78 4.22 -7.01 0.19
N VAL A 79 3.02 -7.53 -0.08
CA VAL A 79 1.90 -6.73 -0.64
C VAL A 79 1.61 -5.52 0.24
N THR A 80 1.55 -5.72 1.56
CA THR A 80 1.29 -4.63 2.50
C THR A 80 2.39 -3.56 2.42
N ALA A 81 3.65 -3.96 2.32
CA ALA A 81 4.77 -3.03 2.17
C ALA A 81 4.69 -2.23 0.86
N ILE A 82 4.45 -2.91 -0.27
CA ILE A 82 4.40 -2.28 -1.59
C ILE A 82 3.26 -1.26 -1.64
N ILE A 83 2.07 -1.65 -1.18
CA ILE A 83 0.89 -0.78 -1.23
C ILE A 83 1.06 0.44 -0.31
N GLU A 84 1.58 0.27 0.90
CA GLU A 84 1.88 1.40 1.79
C GLU A 84 2.92 2.36 1.18
N LEU A 85 4.00 1.82 0.62
CA LEU A 85 5.03 2.63 0.00
C LEU A 85 4.50 3.38 -1.23
N SER A 86 3.78 2.70 -2.11
CA SER A 86 3.12 3.30 -3.28
C SER A 86 2.10 4.37 -2.88
N TRP A 87 1.31 4.09 -1.84
CA TRP A 87 0.33 5.03 -1.32
C TRP A 87 0.99 6.30 -0.78
N SER A 88 2.08 6.14 -0.02
CA SER A 88 2.86 7.28 0.51
C SER A 88 3.41 8.17 -0.61
N LEU A 89 3.90 7.59 -1.71
CA LEU A 89 4.43 8.34 -2.86
C LEU A 89 3.31 9.07 -3.62
N LEU A 90 2.24 8.35 -3.93
CA LEU A 90 1.09 8.89 -4.65
C LEU A 90 0.48 10.06 -3.87
N TRP A 91 0.39 9.92 -2.55
CA TRP A 91 -0.11 10.97 -1.67
C TRP A 91 0.76 12.24 -1.70
N GLU A 92 2.09 12.08 -1.67
CA GLU A 92 3.02 13.20 -1.76
C GLU A 92 2.88 13.95 -3.11
N ASP A 93 2.73 13.21 -4.20
CA ASP A 93 2.52 13.78 -5.54
C ASP A 93 1.18 14.52 -5.66
N MET A 94 0.12 13.99 -5.05
CA MET A 94 -1.20 14.63 -5.02
C MET A 94 -1.18 15.94 -4.22
N GLU A 95 -0.58 15.95 -3.02
CA GLU A 95 -0.45 17.18 -2.20
C GLU A 95 0.43 18.24 -2.87
N ALA A 96 1.45 17.81 -3.62
CA ALA A 96 2.27 18.71 -4.43
C ALA A 96 1.59 19.17 -5.73
N GLY A 97 0.38 18.69 -6.04
CA GLY A 97 -0.36 19.02 -7.27
C GLY A 97 0.27 18.46 -8.55
N ARG A 98 1.14 17.45 -8.46
CA ARG A 98 1.78 16.79 -9.61
C ARG A 98 0.85 15.79 -10.29
N ILE A 99 -0.11 15.25 -9.56
CA ILE A 99 -1.10 14.27 -10.04
C ILE A 99 -2.50 14.78 -9.68
N ASP A 100 -3.41 14.77 -10.65
CA ASP A 100 -4.83 14.97 -10.38
C ASP A 100 -5.45 13.66 -9.88
N PRO A 101 -5.99 13.61 -8.64
CA PRO A 101 -6.67 12.43 -8.13
C PRO A 101 -7.82 11.94 -9.02
N ALA A 102 -8.46 12.83 -9.77
CA ALA A 102 -9.58 12.49 -10.66
C ALA A 102 -9.12 11.78 -11.95
N SER A 103 -7.84 11.86 -12.31
CA SER A 103 -7.28 11.20 -13.49
C SER A 103 -6.65 9.84 -13.18
N LEU A 104 -6.73 9.37 -11.93
CA LEU A 104 -6.19 8.08 -11.53
C LEU A 104 -7.16 6.96 -11.91
N ASP A 105 -6.78 6.18 -12.92
CA ASP A 105 -7.45 4.95 -13.31
C ASP A 105 -6.44 3.78 -13.33
N PRO A 106 -6.90 2.52 -13.38
CA PRO A 106 -6.00 1.35 -13.39
C PRO A 106 -4.94 1.34 -14.50
N MET A 107 -5.15 2.05 -15.61
CA MET A 107 -4.22 2.14 -16.73
C MET A 107 -3.15 3.22 -16.56
N HIS A 108 -3.43 4.26 -15.77
CA HIS A 108 -2.55 5.41 -15.57
C HIS A 108 -1.99 5.52 -14.15
N LEU A 109 -2.04 4.44 -13.38
CA LEU A 109 -1.41 4.39 -12.06
C LEU A 109 0.12 4.56 -12.15
N PRO A 110 0.74 5.23 -11.16
CA PRO A 110 2.19 5.23 -11.03
C PRO A 110 2.73 3.80 -10.96
N ARG A 111 3.91 3.59 -11.54
CA ARG A 111 4.60 2.31 -11.46
C ARG A 111 4.83 1.94 -9.99
N LEU A 112 4.55 0.70 -9.63
CA LEU A 112 4.83 0.19 -8.30
C LEU A 112 6.35 0.09 -8.07
N PRO A 113 6.82 0.33 -6.84
CA PRO A 113 8.16 -0.04 -6.41
C PRO A 113 8.40 -1.53 -6.68
N LYS A 114 9.62 -1.87 -7.11
CA LYS A 114 10.00 -3.28 -7.34
C LYS A 114 10.72 -3.80 -6.13
N THR A 115 10.33 -4.97 -5.63
CA THR A 115 11.06 -5.65 -4.55
C THR A 115 12.48 -5.97 -5.00
N ILE A 116 13.46 -5.58 -4.19
CA ILE A 116 14.86 -5.99 -4.30
C ILE A 116 15.04 -7.26 -3.48
N ASP A 117 14.64 -7.19 -2.21
CA ASP A 117 14.64 -8.30 -1.27
C ASP A 117 13.55 -8.11 -0.21
N PHE A 118 13.15 -9.21 0.41
CA PHE A 118 12.19 -9.24 1.50
C PHE A 118 12.56 -10.34 2.49
N THR A 119 12.75 -9.97 3.75
CA THR A 119 13.01 -10.92 4.84
C THR A 119 11.78 -11.03 5.73
N VAL A 120 11.44 -12.25 6.15
CA VAL A 120 10.28 -12.54 7.02
C VAL A 120 10.75 -13.31 8.25
N ASP A 121 10.36 -12.84 9.43
CA ASP A 121 10.44 -13.61 10.67
C ASP A 121 9.07 -14.17 11.01
N TYR A 122 8.96 -15.50 11.08
CA TYR A 122 7.75 -16.18 11.53
C TYR A 122 7.80 -16.35 13.04
N LEU A 123 6.90 -15.68 13.75
CA LEU A 123 6.93 -15.59 15.22
C LEU A 123 5.94 -16.56 15.86
N ARG A 124 4.80 -16.81 15.20
CA ARG A 124 3.73 -17.71 15.67
C ARG A 124 3.02 -18.36 14.48
N SER A 125 2.34 -19.46 14.75
CA SER A 125 1.42 -20.06 13.78
C SER A 125 0.26 -19.11 13.49
N GLY A 126 -0.01 -18.85 12.20
CA GLY A 126 -1.20 -18.11 11.78
C GLY A 126 -2.42 -19.03 11.84
N LEU A 127 -3.30 -18.82 12.82
CA LEU A 127 -4.50 -19.64 13.01
C LEU A 127 -5.52 -19.44 11.87
N PRO A 128 -6.55 -20.30 11.72
CA PRO A 128 -7.51 -20.21 10.61
C PRO A 128 -8.55 -19.11 10.89
N ARG A 129 -8.11 -17.87 10.74
CA ARG A 129 -8.86 -16.63 10.96
C ARG A 129 -8.16 -15.48 10.25
N ASP A 130 -8.84 -14.34 10.19
CA ASP A 130 -8.32 -13.14 9.55
C ASP A 130 -6.96 -12.73 10.15
N ALA A 131 -6.10 -12.23 9.28
CA ALA A 131 -4.85 -11.60 9.65
C ALA A 131 -4.84 -10.15 9.21
N TYR A 132 -4.14 -9.33 9.97
CA TYR A 132 -3.99 -7.91 9.73
C TYR A 132 -2.52 -7.57 9.61
N ALA A 133 -2.19 -6.58 8.79
CA ALA A 133 -0.83 -6.08 8.68
C ALA A 133 -0.79 -4.56 8.55
N ARG A 134 0.30 -3.99 9.06
CA ARG A 134 0.64 -2.57 8.91
C ARG A 134 2.09 -2.46 8.50
N ALA A 135 2.32 -1.63 7.50
CA ALA A 135 3.64 -1.27 7.04
C ALA A 135 4.03 0.11 7.57
N ARG A 136 5.33 0.30 7.80
CA ARG A 136 5.95 1.57 8.13
C ARG A 136 7.12 1.78 7.20
N VAL A 137 7.07 2.86 6.42
CA VAL A 137 8.19 3.28 5.59
C VAL A 137 9.29 3.82 6.51
N ASN A 138 10.39 3.08 6.63
CA ASN A 138 11.54 3.47 7.45
C ASN A 138 12.38 4.52 6.74
N ARG A 139 12.54 4.36 5.42
CA ARG A 139 13.30 5.25 4.56
C ARG A 139 12.67 5.23 3.18
N SER A 140 12.46 6.41 2.60
CA SER A 140 12.11 6.58 1.19
C SER A 140 13.07 7.57 0.56
N GLY A 141 13.75 7.18 -0.51
CA GLY A 141 14.67 8.03 -1.27
C GLY A 141 14.46 7.86 -2.77
N ARG A 142 15.25 8.55 -3.58
CA ARG A 142 15.03 8.60 -5.04
C ARG A 142 15.16 7.25 -5.78
N ARG A 143 15.94 6.31 -5.24
CA ARG A 143 16.18 5.00 -5.88
C ARG A 143 15.87 3.81 -4.98
N TYR A 144 15.72 4.04 -3.68
CA TYR A 144 15.64 2.97 -2.71
C TYR A 144 14.69 3.35 -1.58
N ALA A 145 13.90 2.39 -1.13
CA ALA A 145 13.13 2.47 0.10
C ALA A 145 13.32 1.22 0.96
N SER A 146 13.18 1.40 2.28
CA SER A 146 13.11 0.32 3.27
C SER A 146 11.79 0.44 4.02
N VAL A 147 11.06 -0.67 4.14
CA VAL A 147 9.75 -0.75 4.76
C VAL A 147 9.74 -1.90 5.76
N HIS A 148 9.27 -1.64 6.97
CA HIS A 148 9.02 -2.67 7.98
C HIS A 148 7.54 -2.98 8.04
N VAL A 149 7.17 -4.25 8.22
CA VAL A 149 5.78 -4.69 8.27
C VAL A 149 5.58 -5.60 9.45
N GLU A 150 4.48 -5.39 10.18
CA GLU A 150 4.05 -6.21 11.29
C GLU A 150 2.70 -6.85 10.94
N ALA A 151 2.57 -8.17 11.13
CA ALA A 151 1.30 -8.87 10.98
C ALA A 151 0.84 -9.53 12.28
N TRP A 152 -0.46 -9.44 12.56
CA TRP A 152 -1.12 -9.99 13.74
C TRP A 152 -2.50 -10.55 13.40
N GLN A 153 -3.16 -11.22 14.34
CA GLN A 153 -4.55 -11.67 14.22
C GLN A 153 -5.41 -10.94 15.26
N ASP A 154 -5.86 -11.60 16.33
CA ASP A 154 -6.72 -10.94 17.33
C ASP A 154 -6.03 -9.79 18.08
N ASN A 155 -4.77 -9.99 18.47
CA ASN A 155 -4.06 -9.08 19.35
C ASN A 155 -2.81 -8.52 18.68
N ARG A 156 -2.80 -7.21 18.45
CA ARG A 156 -1.68 -6.48 17.84
C ARG A 156 -0.36 -6.58 18.60
N SER A 157 -0.40 -6.79 19.92
CA SER A 157 0.82 -7.01 20.71
C SER A 157 1.41 -8.42 20.53
N ARG A 158 0.72 -9.31 19.80
CA ARG A 158 1.13 -10.70 19.55
C ARG A 158 1.22 -10.92 18.05
N LEU A 159 2.33 -10.48 17.47
CA LEU A 159 2.61 -10.66 16.05
C LEU A 159 2.66 -12.15 15.69
N LEU A 160 2.11 -12.47 14.52
CA LEU A 160 2.25 -13.79 13.89
C LEU A 160 3.52 -13.85 13.04
N ALA A 161 3.85 -12.74 12.38
CA ALA A 161 5.05 -12.57 11.57
C ALA A 161 5.37 -11.08 11.46
N GLN A 162 6.61 -10.79 11.11
CA GLN A 162 7.07 -9.46 10.72
C GLN A 162 7.98 -9.59 9.51
N GLY A 163 8.19 -8.49 8.79
CA GLY A 163 9.08 -8.47 7.65
C GLY A 163 9.75 -7.14 7.44
N THR A 164 10.87 -7.17 6.74
CA THR A 164 11.54 -5.98 6.22
C THR A 164 11.78 -6.16 4.73
N GLY A 165 11.27 -5.21 3.96
CA GLY A 165 11.41 -5.19 2.52
C GLY A 165 12.26 -4.01 2.06
N HIS A 166 13.01 -4.25 0.99
CA HIS A 166 13.78 -3.24 0.29
C HIS A 166 13.30 -3.12 -1.14
N PHE A 167 13.07 -1.88 -1.57
CA PHE A 167 12.39 -1.62 -2.83
C PHE A 167 13.19 -0.66 -3.70
N LEU A 168 13.27 -0.99 -4.98
CA LEU A 168 13.74 -0.11 -6.04
C LEU A 168 12.61 0.84 -6.42
N MET A 169 12.91 2.13 -6.36
CA MET A 169 11.91 3.17 -6.59
C MET A 169 11.69 3.38 -8.09
N PRO A 170 10.44 3.61 -8.53
CA PRO A 170 10.15 3.87 -9.93
C PRO A 170 10.84 5.17 -10.36
N THR A 171 11.56 5.12 -11.49
CA THR A 171 12.05 6.34 -12.13
C THR A 171 10.85 7.10 -12.68
N PRO A 172 10.76 8.44 -12.47
CA PRO A 172 9.81 9.26 -13.21
C PRO A 172 10.00 9.01 -14.71
N GLY A 173 8.92 8.69 -15.43
CA GLY A 173 8.99 8.59 -16.89
C GLY A 173 9.45 9.91 -17.50
N PRO A 174 10.00 9.93 -18.73
CA PRO A 174 10.20 11.18 -19.43
C PRO A 174 8.84 11.88 -19.50
N ALA A 175 8.80 13.17 -19.12
CA ALA A 175 7.63 13.99 -19.36
C ALA A 175 7.34 13.90 -20.86
N THR A 176 6.19 13.34 -21.24
CA THR A 176 5.74 13.36 -22.63
C THR A 176 5.88 14.79 -23.12
N GLU A 177 6.67 15.00 -24.17
CA GLU A 177 6.76 16.29 -24.86
C GLU A 177 5.33 16.79 -25.05
N ARG A 178 5.06 17.98 -24.52
CA ARG A 178 3.88 18.72 -24.94
C ARG A 178 4.20 19.07 -26.38
N ASP A 179 3.58 18.35 -27.32
CA ASP A 179 3.57 18.77 -28.72
C ASP A 179 2.99 20.19 -28.75
N ASP A 180 3.83 21.12 -29.19
CA ASP A 180 3.50 22.52 -29.48
C ASP A 180 2.51 22.64 -30.66
#